data_AF-A0A1Y3LAW5-F1
#
_entry.id   AF-A0A1Y3LAW5-F1
#
_cell.length_a   1.000
_cell.length_b   1.000
_cell.length_c   1.000
_cell.angle_alpha   90.00
_cell.angle_beta   90.00
_cell.angle_gamma   90.00
#
_symmetry.space_group_name_H-M   'P 1'
#
loop_
_entity.id
_entity.type
_entity.pdbx_description
1 polymer ?
#
loop_
_entity_poly.entity_id
_entity_poly.type
_entity_poly.pdbx_seq_one_letter_code
_entity_poly.pdbx_strand_id
1 'polypeptide(L)'
;MNSRILVMLVVLPGLAQAIEPGPSSRAQSATEAWLQVQASGAQASKTPQSATPKERDQSMQRWLDTYKYVIPDFFRWEKTSNSDK
;
A
#
# COMPACT_ATOMS: atom_id res chain seq x y z
N MET A 1 46.67 -9.54 -23.71
CA MET A 1 45.50 -8.87 -23.12
C MET A 1 45.97 -7.54 -22.55
N ASN A 2 45.54 -6.42 -23.12
CA ASN A 2 46.18 -5.12 -22.88
C ASN A 2 45.85 -4.64 -21.47
N SER A 3 46.87 -4.49 -20.60
CA SER A 3 46.71 -4.07 -19.18
C SER A 3 45.88 -2.79 -19.01
N ARG A 4 45.85 -1.93 -20.03
CA ARG A 4 45.04 -0.70 -20.07
C ARG A 4 43.53 -0.98 -20.07
N ILE A 5 43.10 -2.03 -20.76
CA ILE A 5 41.68 -2.43 -20.84
C ILE A 5 41.24 -2.97 -19.48
N LEU A 6 42.12 -3.70 -18.80
CA LEU A 6 41.82 -4.28 -17.48
C LEU A 6 41.69 -3.18 -16.40
N VAL A 7 42.55 -2.17 -16.46
CA VAL A 7 42.45 -0.98 -15.58
C VAL A 7 41.16 -0.20 -15.85
N MET A 8 40.76 0.00 -17.12
CA MET A 8 39.49 0.66 -17.42
C MET A 8 38.27 -0.11 -16.93
N LEU A 9 38.28 -1.44 -17.03
CA LEU A 9 37.15 -2.27 -16.60
C LEU A 9 36.91 -2.20 -15.08
N VAL A 10 37.98 -2.07 -14.30
CA VAL A 10 37.92 -1.96 -12.83
C VAL A 10 37.45 -0.57 -12.38
N VAL A 11 37.78 0.48 -13.11
CA VAL A 11 37.42 1.87 -12.74
C VAL A 11 35.99 2.24 -13.17
N LEU A 12 35.47 1.61 -14.23
CA LEU A 12 34.13 1.88 -14.78
C LEU A 12 32.98 1.90 -13.75
N PRO A 13 32.84 0.92 -12.83
CA PRO A 13 31.75 0.93 -11.85
C PRO A 13 31.89 2.03 -10.79
N GLY A 14 33.08 2.60 -10.59
CA GLY A 14 33.30 3.69 -9.61
C GLY A 14 32.69 5.03 -10.03
N LEU A 15 32.35 5.18 -11.31
CA LEU A 15 31.67 6.37 -11.86
C LEU A 15 30.14 6.28 -11.71
N ALA A 16 29.60 5.10 -11.44
CA ALA A 16 28.18 4.91 -11.11
C ALA A 16 27.95 5.22 -9.62
N GLN A 17 28.18 6.47 -9.23
CA GLN A 17 27.67 6.97 -7.96
C GLN A 17 26.13 7.02 -8.07
N ALA A 18 25.44 6.40 -7.12
CA ALA A 18 23.99 6.38 -7.09
C ALA A 18 23.44 7.81 -7.14
N ILE A 19 22.30 7.98 -7.83
CA ILE A 19 21.46 9.19 -7.83
C ILE A 19 21.40 9.77 -6.41
N GLU A 20 21.53 11.10 -6.30
CA GLU A 20 21.45 11.80 -5.02
C GLU A 20 20.23 11.30 -4.23
N PRO A 21 20.39 10.93 -2.94
CA PRO A 21 19.27 10.50 -2.13
C PRO A 21 18.34 11.69 -1.93
N GLY A 22 17.27 11.73 -2.72
CA GLY A 22 16.31 12.81 -2.69
C GLY A 22 15.20 12.57 -3.72
N PRO A 23 14.05 13.23 -3.52
CA PRO A 23 12.94 13.05 -4.42
C PRO A 23 13.32 13.51 -5.81
N SER A 24 13.06 12.63 -6.78
CA SER A 24 13.36 12.85 -8.21
C SER A 24 12.71 14.13 -8.77
N SER A 25 11.75 14.71 -8.05
CA SER A 25 11.12 16.02 -8.29
C SER A 25 10.30 16.46 -7.06
N ARG A 26 9.90 17.75 -7.01
CA ARG A 26 8.97 18.24 -5.97
C ARG A 26 7.61 17.51 -5.99
N ALA A 27 7.19 16.97 -7.13
CA ALA A 27 5.95 16.19 -7.23
C ALA A 27 6.08 14.79 -6.61
N GLN A 28 7.26 14.17 -6.70
CA GLN A 28 7.52 12.84 -6.12
C GLN A 28 7.81 12.87 -4.62
N SER A 29 8.16 14.02 -4.04
CA SER A 29 8.49 14.11 -2.61
C SER A 29 7.34 13.68 -1.70
N ALA A 30 6.11 14.05 -2.05
CA ALA A 30 4.93 13.62 -1.31
C ALA A 30 4.74 12.10 -1.42
N THR A 31 4.87 11.55 -2.63
CA THR A 31 4.76 10.10 -2.88
C THR A 31 5.81 9.33 -2.12
N GLU A 32 7.07 9.75 -2.14
CA GLU A 32 8.16 9.11 -1.41
C GLU A 32 7.95 9.19 0.10
N ALA A 33 7.48 10.33 0.62
CA ALA A 33 7.14 10.45 2.04
C ALA A 33 6.05 9.45 2.45
N TRP A 34 5.00 9.30 1.64
CA TRP A 34 3.95 8.31 1.89
C TRP A 34 4.46 6.87 1.81
N LEU A 35 5.30 6.55 0.82
CA LEU A 35 5.92 5.23 0.68
C LEU A 35 6.82 4.90 1.88
N GLN A 36 7.57 5.88 2.38
CA GLN A 36 8.40 5.70 3.58
C GLN A 36 7.54 5.46 4.83
N VAL A 37 6.44 6.21 5.01
CA VAL A 37 5.50 5.98 6.14
C VAL A 37 4.88 4.59 6.06
N GLN A 38 4.47 4.16 4.86
CA GLN A 38 3.88 2.85 4.64
C GLN A 38 4.88 1.72 4.89
N ALA A 39 6.09 1.81 4.31
CA ALA A 39 7.12 0.77 4.43
C ALA A 39 7.65 0.64 5.86
N SER A 40 7.82 1.77 6.57
CA SER A 40 8.28 1.77 7.96
C SER A 40 7.21 1.30 8.96
N GLY A 41 5.92 1.35 8.57
CA GLY A 41 4.82 1.13 9.50
C GLY A 41 4.74 2.21 10.59
N ALA A 42 5.32 3.40 10.37
CA ALA A 42 5.39 4.47 11.38
C ALA A 42 4.01 4.96 11.86
N GLN A 43 2.96 4.73 11.06
CA GLN A 43 1.56 5.04 11.40
C GLN A 43 0.72 3.78 11.62
N ALA A 44 1.34 2.63 11.94
CA ALA A 44 0.60 1.45 12.35
C ALA A 44 -0.22 1.72 13.63
N SER A 45 -1.42 1.16 13.70
CA SER A 45 -2.28 1.29 14.88
C SER A 45 -1.59 0.71 16.12
N LYS A 46 -1.69 1.42 17.25
CA LYS A 46 -1.22 0.91 18.55
C LYS A 46 -2.09 -0.20 19.11
N THR A 47 -3.32 -0.34 18.61
CA THR A 47 -4.28 -1.36 19.02
C THR A 47 -4.35 -2.44 17.94
N PRO A 48 -3.60 -3.55 18.08
CA PRO A 48 -3.65 -4.63 17.09
C PRO A 48 -5.02 -5.30 17.13
N GLN A 49 -5.71 -5.33 15.99
CA GLN A 49 -6.95 -6.07 15.83
C GLN A 49 -6.64 -7.51 15.46
N SER A 50 -6.42 -8.35 16.47
CA SER A 50 -6.22 -9.79 16.27
C SER A 50 -7.57 -10.47 16.08
N ALA A 51 -7.67 -11.30 15.05
CA ALA A 51 -8.81 -12.18 14.83
C ALA A 51 -8.37 -13.62 15.13
N THR A 52 -9.17 -14.33 15.92
CA THR A 52 -9.01 -15.77 16.11
C THR A 52 -9.24 -16.51 14.79
N PRO A 53 -8.72 -17.73 14.61
CA PRO A 53 -8.99 -18.52 13.40
C PRO A 53 -10.49 -18.65 13.10
N LYS A 54 -11.31 -18.90 14.14
CA LYS A 54 -12.76 -18.99 14.01
C LYS A 54 -13.40 -17.69 13.49
N GLU A 55 -12.96 -16.53 13.98
CA GLU A 55 -13.47 -15.24 13.50
C GLU A 55 -13.05 -14.97 12.06
N ARG A 56 -11.84 -15.40 11.67
CA ARG A 56 -11.39 -15.33 10.27
C ARG A 56 -12.27 -16.19 9.37
N ASP A 57 -12.56 -17.42 9.74
CA ASP A 57 -13.44 -18.30 8.97
C ASP A 57 -14.85 -17.72 8.84
N GLN A 58 -15.38 -17.13 9.92
CA GLN A 58 -16.67 -16.43 9.87
C GLN A 58 -16.64 -15.20 8.95
N SER A 59 -15.56 -14.41 8.95
CA SER A 59 -15.41 -13.29 8.02
C SER A 59 -15.33 -13.75 6.57
N MET A 60 -14.63 -14.86 6.30
CA MET A 60 -14.54 -15.47 4.98
C MET A 60 -15.92 -15.95 4.51
N GLN A 61 -16.67 -16.61 5.40
CA GLN A 61 -18.03 -17.04 5.08
C GLN A 61 -18.95 -15.86 4.74
N ARG A 62 -18.91 -14.76 5.52
CA ARG A 62 -19.69 -13.55 5.21
C ARG A 62 -19.31 -12.94 3.88
N TRP A 63 -18.03 -12.94 3.55
CA TRP A 63 -17.55 -12.46 2.25
C TRP A 63 -18.10 -13.32 1.10
N LEU A 64 -18.04 -14.64 1.23
CA LEU A 64 -18.65 -15.56 0.25
C LEU A 64 -20.16 -15.37 0.15
N ASP A 65 -20.84 -15.15 1.28
CA ASP A 65 -22.28 -14.90 1.32
C ASP A 65 -22.66 -13.58 0.63
N THR A 66 -21.75 -12.61 0.54
CA THR A 66 -22.00 -11.33 -0.16
C THR A 66 -22.34 -11.55 -1.63
N TYR A 67 -21.76 -12.56 -2.28
CA TYR A 67 -22.05 -12.90 -3.68
C TYR A 67 -23.43 -13.52 -3.90
N LYS A 68 -24.13 -13.91 -2.84
CA LYS A 68 -25.52 -14.43 -2.94
C LYS A 68 -26.53 -13.32 -3.15
N TYR A 69 -26.17 -12.07 -2.83
CA TYR A 69 -27.07 -10.93 -2.94
C TYR A 69 -26.89 -10.26 -4.30
N VAL A 70 -27.99 -10.12 -5.03
CA VAL A 70 -28.02 -9.34 -6.26
C VAL A 70 -27.79 -7.87 -5.94
N ILE A 71 -27.00 -7.19 -6.77
CA ILE A 71 -26.87 -5.73 -6.71
C ILE A 71 -28.22 -5.15 -7.12
N PRO A 72 -28.87 -4.33 -6.29
CA PRO A 72 -30.14 -3.71 -6.67
C PRO A 72 -29.96 -2.78 -7.87
N ASP A 73 -30.91 -2.81 -8.81
CA ASP A 73 -30.90 -1.90 -9.97
C ASP A 73 -31.03 -0.42 -9.58
N PHE A 74 -31.63 -0.16 -8.41
CA PHE A 74 -31.76 1.19 -7.85
C PHE A 74 -31.66 1.14 -6.33
N PHE A 75 -30.89 2.07 -5.77
CA PHE A 75 -30.88 2.31 -4.34
C PHE A 75 -32.14 3.11 -3.96
N ARG A 76 -33.10 2.47 -3.29
CA ARG A 76 -34.20 3.20 -2.65
C ARG A 76 -33.61 3.94 -1.45
N TRP A 77 -33.54 5.27 -1.54
CA TRP A 77 -33.34 6.08 -0.36
C TRP A 77 -34.68 6.18 0.35
N GLU A 78 -34.80 5.56 1.52
CA GLU A 78 -35.90 5.85 2.43
C GLU A 78 -35.41 6.92 3.39
N LYS A 79 -36.04 8.10 3.37
CA LYS A 79 -35.76 9.13 4.36
C LYS A 79 -36.27 8.59 5.70
N THR A 80 -35.37 8.12 6.56
CA THR A 80 -35.70 7.73 7.93
C THR A 80 -36.13 8.99 8.69
N SER A 81 -37.41 9.35 8.63
CA SER A 81 -37.99 10.32 9.54
C SER A 81 -38.34 9.58 10.82
N ASN A 82 -37.55 9.76 11.88
CA ASN A 82 -38.04 9.47 13.22
C ASN A 82 -39.19 10.44 13.49
N SER A 83 -40.42 9.98 13.32
CA SER A 83 -41.59 10.60 13.91
C SER A 83 -41.89 9.85 15.21
N ASP A 84 -41.07 10.09 16.23
CA ASP A 84 -41.42 9.74 17.59
C ASP A 84 -42.54 10.69 18.03
N LYS A 85 -43.70 10.09 18.32
CA LYS A 85 -44.87 10.72 18.94
C LYS A 85 -45.05 10.11 20.32
#